data_AF-A0A8H3KS60-F1
#
_entry.id   AF-A0A8H3KS60-F1
#
_cell.length_a   1.000
_cell.length_b   1.000
_cell.length_c   1.000
_cell.angle_alpha   90.00
_cell.angle_beta   90.00
_cell.angle_gamma   90.00
#
_symmetry.space_group_name_H-M   'P 1'
#
loop_
_entity.id
_entity.type
_entity.pdbx_description
1 polymer ?
#
loop_
_entity_poly.entity_id
_entity_poly.type
_entity_poly.pdbx_seq_one_letter_code
_entity_poly.pdbx_strand_id
1 'polypeptide(L)'
;MANQELTTPTHVTYIEEILKSLVKEKSTYVHQIEEVKEALFGEAEVYGEKVNVLIDSGAVGCIISKRYLDKVDKAIDTSTSVRIIDITGKKTAPLGLVR
;
A
#
# COMPACT_ATOMS: atom_id res chain seq x y z
N MET A 1 -55.05 -17.54 4.84
CA MET A 1 -54.20 -17.84 3.67
C MET A 1 -54.27 -16.66 2.72
N ALA A 2 -53.16 -15.95 2.53
CA ALA A 2 -52.84 -15.17 1.32
C ALA A 2 -51.42 -14.61 1.51
N ASN A 3 -50.41 -15.35 1.06
CA ASN A 3 -49.07 -14.80 0.85
C ASN A 3 -49.19 -13.80 -0.29
N GLN A 4 -49.18 -12.51 0.02
CA GLN A 4 -49.14 -11.47 -1.01
C GLN A 4 -47.73 -11.47 -1.60
N GLU A 5 -47.63 -11.61 -2.93
CA GLU A 5 -46.37 -11.55 -3.65
C GLU A 5 -45.69 -10.19 -3.38
N LEU A 6 -44.58 -10.24 -2.66
CA LEU A 6 -43.84 -9.10 -2.11
C LEU A 6 -43.05 -8.32 -3.16
N THR A 7 -43.20 -8.62 -4.45
CA THR A 7 -42.37 -8.06 -5.51
C THR A 7 -43.18 -7.77 -6.76
N THR A 8 -43.27 -6.49 -7.12
CA THR A 8 -43.75 -6.08 -8.45
C THR A 8 -42.68 -6.41 -9.52
N PRO A 9 -43.04 -6.50 -10.80
CA PRO A 9 -42.08 -6.76 -11.88
C PRO A 9 -40.87 -5.81 -11.89
N THR A 10 -41.09 -4.55 -11.49
CA THR A 10 -40.02 -3.54 -11.36
C THR A 10 -38.99 -3.89 -10.29
N HIS A 11 -39.41 -4.49 -9.16
CA HIS A 11 -38.50 -4.93 -8.11
C HIS A 11 -37.62 -6.08 -8.61
N VAL A 12 -38.19 -6.99 -9.40
CA VAL A 12 -37.44 -8.10 -10.01
C VAL A 12 -36.37 -7.56 -10.96
N THR A 13 -36.72 -6.59 -11.82
CA THR A 13 -35.76 -5.94 -12.72
C THR A 13 -34.61 -5.27 -11.96
N TYR A 14 -34.93 -4.54 -10.89
CA TYR A 14 -33.90 -3.86 -10.08
C TYR A 14 -32.96 -4.84 -9.39
N ILE A 15 -33.49 -5.95 -8.87
CA ILE A 15 -32.69 -7.02 -8.25
C ILE A 15 -31.77 -7.67 -9.28
N GLU A 16 -32.25 -7.94 -10.50
CA GLU A 16 -31.43 -8.50 -11.57
C GLU A 16 -30.29 -7.57 -12.00
N GLU A 17 -30.53 -6.27 -12.08
CA GLU A 17 -29.49 -5.28 -12.41
C GLU A 17 -28.41 -5.19 -11.32
N ILE A 18 -28.81 -5.20 -10.04
CA ILE A 18 -27.87 -5.25 -8.92
C ILE A 18 -27.03 -6.54 -8.99
N LEU A 19 -27.66 -7.70 -9.16
CA LEU A 19 -26.95 -8.97 -9.24
C LEU A 19 -25.97 -9.01 -10.43
N LYS A 20 -26.34 -8.47 -11.59
CA LYS A 20 -25.45 -8.33 -12.75
C LYS A 20 -24.26 -7.42 -12.45
N SER A 21 -24.45 -6.34 -11.68
CA SER A 21 -23.36 -5.44 -11.29
C SER A 21 -22.37 -6.11 -10.32
N LEU A 22 -22.88 -6.92 -9.37
CA LEU A 22 -22.06 -7.62 -8.37
C LEU A 22 -21.23 -8.75 -8.98
N VAL A 23 -21.73 -9.44 -10.01
CA VAL A 23 -20.96 -10.48 -10.73
C VAL A 23 -19.81 -9.89 -11.55
N LYS A 24 -19.91 -8.61 -11.95
CA LYS A 24 -18.88 -7.92 -12.74
C LYS A 24 -17.68 -7.49 -11.90
N GLU A 25 -17.82 -7.41 -10.57
CA GLU A 25 -16.71 -7.24 -9.61
C GLU A 25 -16.09 -8.58 -9.19
N LYS A 26 -16.00 -9.54 -10.11
CA LYS A 26 -15.01 -10.61 -9.93
C LYS A 26 -13.65 -9.96 -10.11
N SER A 27 -13.08 -9.52 -8.99
CA SER A 27 -11.82 -8.81 -8.95
C SER A 27 -10.82 -9.47 -9.88
N THR A 28 -10.24 -8.67 -10.77
CA THR A 28 -9.12 -9.01 -11.64
C THR A 28 -7.83 -9.20 -10.83
N TYR A 29 -7.90 -9.80 -9.63
CA TYR A 29 -6.75 -10.43 -9.02
C TYR A 29 -6.54 -11.76 -9.75
N VAL A 30 -5.86 -11.68 -10.89
CA VAL A 30 -5.13 -12.81 -11.41
C VAL A 30 -4.16 -13.19 -10.30
N HIS A 31 -4.44 -14.30 -9.59
CA HIS A 31 -3.44 -14.93 -8.75
C HIS A 31 -2.26 -15.25 -9.66
N GLN A 32 -1.24 -14.41 -9.63
CA GLN A 32 0.04 -14.72 -10.23
C GLN A 32 0.57 -15.90 -9.42
N ILE A 33 0.57 -17.09 -10.02
CA ILE A 33 1.22 -18.31 -9.51
C ILE A 33 2.73 -18.21 -9.79
N GLU A 34 3.29 -16.99 -9.74
CA GLU A 34 4.73 -16.81 -9.71
C GLU A 34 5.16 -16.94 -8.25
N GLU A 35 6.25 -17.67 -7.99
CA GLU A 35 6.92 -17.62 -6.71
C GLU A 35 7.13 -16.14 -6.36
N VAL A 36 6.42 -15.66 -5.34
CA VAL A 36 6.56 -14.29 -4.85
C VAL A 36 8.01 -14.16 -4.38
N LYS A 37 8.84 -13.51 -5.18
CA LYS A 37 10.17 -13.09 -4.72
C LYS A 37 9.93 -12.01 -3.66
N GLU A 38 10.03 -12.42 -2.40
CA GLU A 38 9.52 -11.69 -1.21
C GLU A 38 10.03 -10.25 -1.05
N ALA A 39 11.13 -9.87 -1.71
CA ALA A 39 11.55 -8.48 -1.91
C ALA A 39 12.59 -8.39 -3.04
N LEU A 40 12.61 -7.28 -3.77
CA LEU A 40 13.67 -6.98 -4.73
C LEU A 40 14.76 -6.14 -4.05
N PHE A 41 16.00 -6.59 -4.12
CA PHE A 41 17.15 -5.89 -3.58
C PHE A 41 18.09 -5.43 -4.71
N GLY A 42 18.79 -4.34 -4.48
CA GLY A 42 19.81 -3.81 -5.38
C GLY A 42 20.93 -3.08 -4.62
N GLU A 43 21.83 -2.47 -5.37
CA GLU A 43 22.87 -1.59 -4.86
C GLU A 43 22.64 -0.17 -5.42
N ALA A 44 22.75 0.84 -4.58
CA ALA A 44 22.71 2.25 -4.98
C ALA A 44 23.94 2.98 -4.42
N GLU A 45 24.34 4.08 -5.05
CA GLU A 45 25.35 4.97 -4.51
C GLU A 45 24.67 6.11 -3.74
N VAL A 46 24.96 6.22 -2.45
CA VAL A 46 24.41 7.25 -1.56
C VAL A 46 25.57 7.87 -0.79
N TYR A 47 25.74 9.19 -0.91
CA TYR A 47 26.89 9.93 -0.37
C TYR A 47 28.27 9.37 -0.76
N GLY A 48 28.40 8.80 -1.97
CA GLY A 48 29.64 8.18 -2.44
C GLY A 48 29.89 6.77 -1.88
N GLU A 49 28.99 6.23 -1.05
CA GLU A 49 29.04 4.84 -0.58
C GLU A 49 28.04 3.97 -1.35
N LYS A 50 28.48 2.76 -1.74
CA LYS A 50 27.60 1.71 -2.22
C LYS A 50 26.78 1.13 -1.06
N VAL A 51 25.46 1.11 -1.22
CA VAL A 51 24.51 0.66 -0.20
C VAL A 51 23.50 -0.32 -0.78
N ASN A 52 23.18 -1.34 0.01
CA ASN A 52 22.08 -2.26 -0.32
C ASN A 52 20.74 -1.53 -0.14
N VAL A 53 19.90 -1.58 -1.16
CA VAL A 53 18.57 -0.98 -1.17
C VAL A 53 17.51 -2.05 -1.40
N LEU A 54 16.33 -1.84 -0.80
CA LEU A 54 15.12 -2.58 -1.10
C LEU A 54 14.29 -1.73 -2.07
N ILE A 55 13.86 -2.35 -3.17
CA ILE A 55 13.03 -1.69 -4.18
C ILE A 55 11.56 -1.93 -3.82
N ASP A 56 10.90 -0.88 -3.35
CA ASP A 56 9.49 -0.87 -3.02
C ASP A 56 8.73 -0.04 -4.06
N SER A 57 8.07 -0.71 -5.01
CA SER A 57 7.26 -0.05 -6.04
C SER A 57 5.99 0.60 -5.48
N GLY A 58 5.58 0.26 -4.25
CA GLY A 58 4.47 0.89 -3.54
C GLY A 58 4.85 2.20 -2.86
N ALA A 59 6.14 2.53 -2.79
CA ALA A 59 6.62 3.75 -2.14
C ALA A 59 6.61 4.95 -3.10
N VAL A 60 6.07 6.08 -2.64
CA VAL A 60 6.13 7.37 -3.36
C VAL A 60 7.48 8.08 -3.15
N GLY A 61 8.27 7.66 -2.17
CA GLY A 61 9.58 8.23 -1.87
C GLY A 61 10.47 7.28 -1.08
N CYS A 62 11.76 7.59 -1.05
CA CYS A 62 12.75 6.75 -0.37
C CYS A 62 12.72 6.95 1.15
N ILE A 63 12.90 5.85 1.89
CA ILE A 63 13.10 5.86 3.34
C ILE A 63 14.54 5.49 3.63
N ILE A 64 15.22 6.31 4.43
CA ILE A 64 16.60 6.07 4.87
C ILE A 64 16.59 5.83 6.38
N SER A 65 17.29 4.79 6.83
CA SER A 65 17.43 4.52 8.26
C SER A 65 18.32 5.57 8.94
N LYS A 66 17.95 6.02 10.15
CA LYS A 66 18.77 6.96 10.93
C LYS A 66 20.16 6.40 11.24
N ARG A 67 20.26 5.09 11.47
CA ARG A 67 21.55 4.42 11.68
C ARG A 67 22.49 4.57 10.50
N TYR A 68 21.96 4.57 9.27
CA TYR A 68 22.78 4.82 8.08
C TYR A 68 23.25 6.28 8.04
N LEU A 69 22.36 7.24 8.29
CA LEU A 69 22.74 8.66 8.35
C LEU A 69 23.83 8.93 9.40
N ASP A 70 23.73 8.33 10.58
CA ASP A 70 24.78 8.42 11.61
C ASP A 70 26.12 7.87 11.11
N LYS A 71 26.09 6.73 10.40
CA LYS A 71 27.29 6.08 9.87
C LYS A 71 28.04 6.98 8.88
N VAL A 72 27.30 7.71 8.04
CA VAL A 72 27.87 8.60 7.01
C VAL A 72 28.02 10.05 7.49
N ASP A 73 27.84 10.30 8.80
CA ASP A 73 27.91 11.62 9.43
C ASP A 73 27.04 12.67 8.72
N LYS A 74 25.77 12.30 8.45
CA LYS A 74 24.78 13.18 7.83
C LYS A 74 23.68 13.54 8.82
N ALA A 75 23.48 14.84 8.99
CA ALA A 75 22.38 15.38 9.75
C ALA A 75 21.05 15.22 8.99
N ILE A 76 19.95 15.34 9.72
CA ILE A 76 18.62 15.43 9.13
C ILE A 76 18.38 16.90 8.77
N ASP A 77 18.32 17.18 7.47
CA ASP A 77 18.32 18.57 6.97
C ASP A 77 17.04 19.34 7.31
N THR A 78 15.90 18.65 7.42
CA THR A 78 14.60 19.29 7.67
C THR A 78 13.67 18.42 8.50
N SER A 79 12.77 19.06 9.23
CA SER A 79 11.64 18.38 9.85
C SER A 79 10.70 17.85 8.78
N THR A 80 10.16 16.65 8.97
CA THR A 80 9.18 16.04 8.08
C THR A 80 7.81 16.00 8.72
N SER A 81 6.77 16.34 7.94
CA SER A 81 5.37 16.15 8.32
C SER A 81 4.83 14.80 7.86
N VAL A 82 5.65 13.97 7.22
CA VAL A 82 5.25 12.66 6.70
C VAL A 82 4.91 11.74 7.87
N ARG A 83 3.79 11.02 7.74
CA ARG A 83 3.43 9.92 8.65
C ARG A 83 3.62 8.62 7.90
N ILE A 84 4.46 7.75 8.43
CA ILE A 84 4.67 6.39 7.94
C ILE A 84 3.59 5.52 8.59
N ILE A 85 2.93 4.68 7.79
CA ILE A 85 2.01 3.66 8.28
C ILE A 85 2.63 2.32 7.91
N ASP A 86 3.00 1.52 8.90
CA ASP A 86 3.53 0.18 8.63
C ASP A 86 2.43 -0.82 8.27
N ILE A 87 2.82 -2.04 7.91
CA ILE A 87 1.90 -3.13 7.53
C ILE A 87 0.92 -3.51 8.66
N THR A 88 1.23 -3.17 9.91
CA THR A 88 0.36 -3.41 11.07
C THR A 88 -0.63 -2.27 11.29
N GLY A 89 -0.55 -1.20 10.49
CA GLY A 89 -1.31 0.02 10.65
C GLY A 89 -0.73 0.99 11.68
N LYS A 90 0.44 0.70 12.27
CA LYS A 90 1.07 1.59 13.25
C LYS A 90 1.58 2.82 12.54
N LYS A 91 1.18 3.98 13.07
CA LYS A 91 1.60 5.29 12.57
C LYS A 91 2.87 5.73 13.28
N THR A 92 3.94 5.93 12.52
CA THR A 92 5.18 6.54 13.00
C THR A 92 5.46 7.81 12.19
N ALA A 93 6.38 8.64 12.66
CA ALA A 93 6.90 9.76 11.89
C ALA A 93 8.39 9.48 11.65
N PRO A 94 8.93 9.79 10.45
CA PRO A 94 10.37 9.80 10.27
C PRO A 94 10.96 10.85 11.22
N LEU A 95 12.18 10.61 11.68
CA LEU A 95 12.89 11.54 12.56
C LEU A 95 13.07 12.85 11.77
N GLY A 96 12.30 13.87 12.12
CA GLY A 96 12.56 15.26 11.79
C GLY A 96 13.07 15.91 13.05
N LEU A 97 14.04 16.83 12.96
CA LEU A 97 14.57 17.58 14.12
C LEU A 97 13.42 17.96 15.07
N VAL A 98 13.32 17.26 16.20
CA VAL A 98 12.53 17.68 17.34
C VAL A 98 13.42 18.69 18.05
N ARG A 99 13.14 19.98 17.84
CA ARG A 99 13.69 21.01 18.73
C ARG A 99 13.12 20.82 20.13
#